data_AF-A0A520EH28-F1
#
_entry.id   AF-A0A520EH28-F1
#
_cell.length_a   1.000
_cell.length_b   1.000
_cell.length_c   1.000
_cell.angle_alpha   90.00
_cell.angle_beta   90.00
_cell.angle_gamma   90.00
#
_symmetry.space_group_name_H-M   'P 1'
#
loop_
_entity.id
_entity.type
_entity.pdbx_description
1 polymer ?
#
loop_
_entity_poly.entity_id
_entity_poly.type
_entity_poly.pdbx_seq_one_letter_code
_entity_poly.pdbx_strand_id
1 'polypeptide(L)'
;RKKSLDVSELLILAAALGVSPAQLVYPDLPKGRVEVLPGLQQESHDALRWFSGEAGLMRPSSDWSEEESDAPFEMWVRDTFDPKNDRVGITREWLDALKAMRRARVQLRNGLSKNESAEHIESMQYLYEDARRRSEELFRRMTELGMNTQDEEDG
;
A
#
# COMPACT_ATOMS: atom_id res chain seq x y z
N ARG A 1 -34.31 13.33 -4.70
CA ARG A 1 -33.12 12.48 -5.01
C ARG A 1 -32.02 12.85 -4.01
N LYS A 2 -31.40 11.89 -3.32
CA LYS A 2 -30.33 12.15 -2.33
C LYS A 2 -29.12 12.75 -3.07
N LYS A 3 -28.48 13.79 -2.50
CA LYS A 3 -27.31 14.48 -3.07
C LYS A 3 -25.99 14.06 -2.42
N SER A 4 -26.05 13.22 -1.39
CA SER A 4 -24.92 12.71 -0.65
C SER A 4 -25.00 11.19 -0.55
N LEU A 5 -23.83 10.55 -0.53
CA LEU A 5 -23.66 9.15 -0.21
C LEU A 5 -22.95 9.10 1.15
N ASP A 6 -23.47 8.32 2.10
CA ASP A 6 -22.75 8.11 3.35
C ASP A 6 -21.80 6.91 3.24
N VAL A 7 -20.79 6.88 4.12
CA VAL A 7 -19.74 5.83 4.09
C VAL A 7 -20.36 4.45 4.31
N SER A 8 -21.37 4.33 5.17
CA SER A 8 -22.03 3.06 5.46
C SER A 8 -22.80 2.54 4.23
N GLU A 9 -23.52 3.40 3.52
CA GLU A 9 -24.20 3.09 2.26
C GLU A 9 -23.21 2.66 1.19
N LEU A 10 -22.06 3.33 1.05
CA LEU A 10 -21.00 2.92 0.12
C LEU A 10 -20.54 1.48 0.41
N LEU A 11 -20.27 1.15 1.68
CA LEU A 11 -19.82 -0.18 2.09
C LEU A 11 -20.91 -1.25 1.86
N ILE A 12 -22.16 -0.94 2.20
CA ILE A 12 -23.30 -1.85 2.00
C ILE A 12 -23.52 -2.11 0.50
N LEU A 13 -23.46 -1.07 -0.33
CA LEU A 13 -23.61 -1.21 -1.78
C LEU A 13 -22.47 -2.04 -2.38
N ALA A 14 -21.22 -1.78 -1.98
CA ALA A 14 -20.07 -2.57 -2.43
C ALA A 14 -20.23 -4.05 -2.08
N ALA A 15 -20.63 -4.34 -0.83
CA ALA A 15 -20.89 -5.70 -0.38
C ALA A 15 -22.04 -6.37 -1.14
N ALA A 16 -23.15 -5.66 -1.37
CA ALA A 16 -24.30 -6.17 -2.12
C ALA A 16 -23.96 -6.46 -3.59
N LEU A 17 -23.04 -5.68 -4.17
CA LEU A 17 -22.58 -5.86 -5.55
C LEU A 17 -21.40 -6.83 -5.67
N GLY A 18 -20.82 -7.28 -4.56
CA GLY A 18 -19.66 -8.19 -4.57
C GLY A 18 -18.37 -7.54 -5.11
N VAL A 19 -18.23 -6.22 -4.98
CA VAL A 19 -17.07 -5.45 -5.44
C VAL A 19 -16.41 -4.71 -4.27
N SER A 20 -15.18 -4.21 -4.46
CA SER A 20 -14.56 -3.37 -3.43
C SER A 20 -15.20 -1.98 -3.41
N PRO A 21 -15.28 -1.30 -2.25
CA PRO A 21 -15.76 0.08 -2.17
C PRO A 21 -14.99 1.03 -3.11
N ALA A 22 -13.68 0.80 -3.25
CA ALA A 22 -12.83 1.56 -4.15
C ALA A 22 -13.24 1.47 -5.62
N GLN A 23 -13.76 0.32 -6.09
CA GLN A 23 -14.27 0.18 -7.46
C GLN A 23 -15.55 0.99 -7.70
N LEU A 24 -16.35 1.25 -6.66
CA LEU A 24 -17.52 2.12 -6.78
C LEU A 24 -17.12 3.61 -6.83
N VAL A 25 -16.04 3.98 -6.14
CA VAL A 25 -15.52 5.36 -6.13
C VAL A 25 -14.70 5.66 -7.40
N TYR A 26 -13.93 4.70 -7.89
CA TYR A 26 -13.06 4.81 -9.06
C TYR A 26 -13.38 3.70 -10.09
N PRO A 27 -14.47 3.85 -10.86
CA PRO A 27 -14.95 2.79 -11.75
C PRO A 27 -14.01 2.49 -12.93
N ASP A 28 -13.21 3.46 -13.34
CA ASP A 28 -12.36 3.36 -14.54
C ASP A 28 -10.93 2.90 -14.25
N LEU A 29 -10.73 2.16 -13.17
CA LEU A 29 -9.43 1.55 -12.83
C LEU A 29 -8.88 0.67 -13.98
N PRO A 30 -7.56 0.65 -14.22
CA PRO A 30 -6.51 1.42 -13.51
C PRO A 30 -6.15 2.76 -14.16
N LYS A 31 -6.56 3.02 -15.41
CA LYS A 31 -6.02 4.15 -16.21
C LYS A 31 -7.05 5.20 -16.64
N GLY A 32 -8.33 4.99 -16.38
CA GLY A 32 -9.33 6.00 -16.70
C GLY A 32 -9.20 7.24 -15.81
N ARG A 33 -9.67 8.38 -16.32
CA ARG A 33 -9.63 9.65 -15.59
C ARG A 33 -10.81 9.77 -14.65
N VAL A 34 -10.53 10.11 -13.41
CA VAL A 34 -11.53 10.30 -12.35
C VAL A 34 -11.31 11.63 -11.64
N GLU A 35 -12.40 12.23 -11.18
CA GLU A 35 -12.34 13.45 -10.36
C GLU A 35 -12.13 13.03 -8.89
N VAL A 36 -10.89 13.17 -8.41
CA VAL A 36 -10.50 12.71 -7.07
C VAL A 36 -10.95 13.69 -5.97
N LEU A 37 -10.97 14.98 -6.31
CA LEU A 37 -11.51 16.10 -5.54
C LEU A 37 -12.16 17.07 -6.55
N PRO A 38 -13.09 17.95 -6.13
CA PRO A 38 -13.72 18.90 -7.03
C PRO A 38 -12.70 19.70 -7.86
N GLY A 39 -12.79 19.59 -9.19
CA GLY A 39 -11.88 20.22 -10.15
C GLY A 39 -10.54 19.51 -10.38
N LEU A 40 -10.26 18.41 -9.68
CA LEU A 40 -8.97 17.71 -9.71
C LEU A 40 -9.10 16.34 -10.40
N GLN A 41 -8.74 16.29 -11.69
CA GLN A 41 -8.84 15.10 -12.52
C GLN A 41 -7.53 14.31 -12.54
N GLN A 42 -7.53 13.04 -12.14
CA GLN A 42 -6.34 12.17 -12.10
C GLN A 42 -6.58 10.80 -12.74
N GLU A 43 -5.52 10.06 -13.04
CA GLU A 43 -5.68 8.65 -13.35
C GLU A 43 -6.19 7.89 -12.11
N SER A 44 -7.16 7.00 -12.33
CA SER A 44 -7.84 6.25 -11.28
C SER A 44 -6.91 5.44 -10.38
N HIS A 45 -5.79 4.91 -10.88
CA HIS A 45 -4.82 4.23 -10.04
C HIS A 45 -4.05 5.18 -9.09
N ASP A 46 -3.81 6.43 -9.48
CA ASP A 46 -3.21 7.43 -8.58
C ASP A 46 -4.20 7.91 -7.54
N ALA A 47 -5.45 8.13 -7.93
CA ALA A 47 -6.55 8.42 -7.01
C ALA A 47 -6.72 7.28 -5.98
N LEU A 48 -6.67 6.02 -6.44
CA LEU A 48 -6.73 4.86 -5.56
C LEU A 48 -5.57 4.81 -4.57
N ARG A 49 -4.33 5.04 -5.03
CA ARG A 49 -3.15 5.04 -4.14
C ARG A 49 -3.25 6.11 -3.07
N TRP A 50 -3.81 7.29 -3.39
CA TRP A 50 -4.09 8.30 -2.38
C TRP A 50 -5.22 7.87 -1.42
N PHE A 51 -6.35 7.39 -1.95
CA PHE A 51 -7.48 6.92 -1.16
C PHE A 51 -7.11 5.80 -0.18
N SER A 52 -6.24 4.88 -0.60
CA SER A 52 -5.77 3.78 0.22
C SER A 52 -4.62 4.18 1.16
N GLY A 53 -4.16 5.43 1.14
CA GLY A 53 -3.03 5.88 1.97
C GLY A 53 -1.67 5.27 1.58
N GLU A 54 -1.52 4.87 0.31
CA GLU A 54 -0.26 4.35 -0.24
C GLU A 54 0.60 5.45 -0.89
N ALA A 55 0.02 6.62 -1.19
CA ALA A 55 0.73 7.76 -1.75
C ALA A 55 0.09 9.11 -1.41
N GLY A 56 0.84 10.19 -1.57
CA GLY A 56 0.31 11.55 -1.53
C GLY A 56 -0.59 11.87 -2.72
N LEU A 57 -1.49 12.83 -2.51
CA LEU A 57 -2.36 13.37 -3.56
C LEU A 57 -1.51 14.03 -4.65
N MET A 58 -1.76 13.70 -5.92
CA MET A 58 -1.12 14.44 -7.01
C MET A 58 -1.74 15.84 -7.13
N ARG A 59 -0.92 16.87 -7.34
CA ARG A 59 -1.40 18.22 -7.68
C ARG A 59 -0.61 18.78 -8.85
N PRO A 60 -1.22 19.61 -9.71
CA PRO A 60 -0.47 20.41 -10.65
C PRO A 60 0.42 21.38 -9.86
N SER A 61 1.71 21.39 -10.16
CA SER A 61 2.66 22.33 -9.58
C SER A 61 2.58 23.66 -10.32
N SER A 62 2.44 24.74 -9.56
CA SER A 62 2.49 26.12 -10.07
C SER A 62 3.91 26.66 -10.23
N ASP A 63 4.91 25.95 -9.70
CA ASP A 63 6.25 26.51 -9.45
C ASP A 63 7.25 26.24 -10.59
N TRP A 64 6.83 25.51 -11.62
CA TRP A 64 7.68 25.17 -12.77
C TRP A 64 7.13 25.81 -14.05
N SER A 65 7.62 27.01 -14.36
CA SER A 65 7.56 27.58 -15.70
C SER A 65 8.99 27.66 -16.24
N GLU A 66 9.33 26.88 -17.26
CA GLU A 66 10.60 27.06 -17.96
C GLU A 66 10.58 28.42 -18.67
N GLU A 67 11.60 29.26 -18.44
CA GLU A 67 11.75 30.58 -19.06
C GLU A 67 11.92 30.52 -20.60
N GLU A 68 12.07 29.33 -21.19
CA GLU A 68 12.46 29.14 -22.60
C GLU A 68 11.43 28.37 -23.46
N SER A 69 10.29 27.96 -22.89
CA SER A 69 9.21 27.27 -23.61
C SER A 69 7.89 28.04 -23.49
N ASP A 70 7.34 28.47 -24.64
CA ASP A 70 6.07 29.21 -24.75
C ASP A 70 4.82 28.30 -24.54
N ALA A 71 5.02 27.02 -24.19
CA ALA A 71 3.97 26.08 -23.86
C ALA A 71 4.01 25.73 -22.37
N PRO A 72 2.94 26.00 -21.59
CA PRO A 72 2.88 25.58 -20.20
C PRO A 72 2.89 24.06 -20.12
N PHE A 73 3.90 23.50 -19.46
CA PHE A 73 3.93 22.09 -19.09
C PHE A 73 3.28 21.94 -17.71
N GLU A 74 2.19 21.17 -17.63
CA GLU A 74 1.61 20.79 -16.34
C GLU A 74 2.51 19.75 -15.67
N MET A 75 3.37 20.17 -14.73
CA MET A 75 4.05 19.23 -13.85
C MET A 75 3.08 18.74 -12.78
N TRP A 76 2.82 17.44 -12.72
CA TRP A 76 2.06 16.85 -11.62
C TRP A 76 3.02 16.35 -10.55
N VAL A 77 2.92 16.89 -9.33
CA VAL A 77 3.79 16.56 -8.19
C VAL A 77 2.96 15.89 -7.10
N ARG A 78 3.53 14.91 -6.39
CA ARG A 78 2.89 14.36 -5.19
C ARG A 78 3.05 15.34 -4.04
N ASP A 79 1.94 15.71 -3.41
CA ASP A 79 2.00 16.34 -2.07
C ASP A 79 2.85 15.44 -1.17
N THR A 80 3.71 16.06 -0.36
CA THR A 80 4.55 15.34 0.61
C THR A 80 3.65 14.51 1.52
N PHE A 81 3.69 13.20 1.33
CA PHE A 81 2.96 12.26 2.18
C PHE A 81 3.75 12.06 3.46
N ASP A 82 3.22 12.54 4.59
CA ASP A 82 3.87 12.34 5.89
C ASP A 82 4.06 10.83 6.12
N PRO A 83 5.29 10.34 6.37
CA PRO A 83 5.52 8.94 6.70
C PRO A 83 4.71 8.42 7.89
N LYS A 84 4.17 9.30 8.75
CA LYS A 84 3.23 8.94 9.82
C LYS A 84 1.82 8.60 9.33
N ASN A 85 1.47 9.07 8.15
CA ASN A 85 0.21 8.75 7.47
C ASN A 85 0.30 7.45 6.66
N ASP A 86 1.51 6.96 6.38
CA ASP A 86 1.73 5.68 5.69
C ASP A 86 1.53 4.47 6.62
N ARG A 87 0.28 4.26 7.04
CA ARG A 87 -0.10 3.09 7.83
C ARG A 87 -0.40 1.88 6.94
N VAL A 88 -0.85 2.10 5.71
CA VAL A 88 -1.24 1.01 4.81
C VAL A 88 -0.03 0.38 4.13
N GLY A 89 0.92 1.18 3.65
CA GLY A 89 2.15 0.67 3.04
C GLY A 89 2.96 -0.13 4.04
N ILE A 90 3.20 0.42 5.23
CA ILE A 90 3.99 -0.25 6.26
C ILE A 90 3.36 -1.57 6.73
N THR A 91 2.03 -1.63 6.90
CA THR A 91 1.34 -2.88 7.26
C THR A 91 1.43 -3.91 6.15
N ARG A 92 1.29 -3.51 4.88
CA ARG A 92 1.42 -4.44 3.74
C ARG A 92 2.82 -5.03 3.68
N GLU A 93 3.85 -4.20 3.78
CA GLU A 93 5.25 -4.65 3.81
C GLU A 93 5.49 -5.62 4.97
N TRP A 94 4.93 -5.35 6.15
CA TRP A 94 5.10 -6.20 7.32
C TRP A 94 4.44 -7.58 7.11
N LEU A 95 3.20 -7.60 6.61
CA LEU A 95 2.49 -8.84 6.30
C LEU A 95 3.23 -9.66 5.23
N ASP A 96 3.82 -9.01 4.23
CA ASP A 96 4.59 -9.70 3.21
C ASP A 96 5.93 -10.23 3.73
N ALA A 97 6.61 -9.50 4.62
CA ALA A 97 7.77 -10.01 5.36
C ALA A 97 7.41 -11.24 6.21
N LEU A 98 6.27 -11.22 6.92
CA LEU A 98 5.79 -12.38 7.67
C LEU A 98 5.48 -13.59 6.78
N LYS A 99 4.87 -13.37 5.60
CA LYS A 99 4.64 -14.44 4.61
C LYS A 99 5.97 -15.01 4.09
N ALA A 100 6.93 -14.15 3.76
CA ALA A 100 8.25 -14.55 3.32
C ALA A 100 8.97 -15.40 4.37
N MET A 101 8.94 -14.96 5.64
CA MET A 101 9.50 -15.69 6.77
C MET A 101 8.85 -17.07 6.94
N ARG A 102 7.51 -17.16 6.87
CA ARG A 102 6.79 -18.46 6.93
C ARG A 102 7.18 -19.39 5.78
N ARG A 103 7.29 -18.87 4.56
CA ARG A 103 7.71 -19.66 3.38
C ARG A 103 9.14 -20.18 3.54
N ALA A 104 10.08 -19.31 3.90
CA ALA A 104 11.48 -19.68 4.12
C ALA A 104 11.62 -20.74 5.23
N ARG A 105 10.87 -20.61 6.33
CA ARG A 105 10.84 -21.59 7.42
C ARG A 105 10.36 -22.97 6.97
N VAL A 106 9.31 -23.02 6.15
CA VAL A 106 8.80 -24.29 5.60
C VAL A 106 9.82 -24.91 4.65
N GLN A 107 10.46 -24.10 3.80
CA GLN A 107 11.51 -24.56 2.90
C GLN A 107 12.73 -25.11 3.65
N LEU A 108 13.22 -24.40 4.68
CA LEU A 108 14.28 -24.87 5.57
C LEU A 108 13.97 -26.23 6.19
N ARG A 109 12.79 -26.37 6.78
CA ARG A 109 12.36 -27.64 7.40
C ARG A 109 12.34 -28.77 6.38
N ASN A 110 11.83 -28.49 5.19
CA ASN A 110 11.72 -29.50 4.13
C ASN A 110 13.09 -29.86 3.53
N GLY A 111 13.98 -28.89 3.32
CA GLY A 111 15.32 -29.11 2.78
C GLY A 111 16.20 -29.92 3.73
N LEU A 112 16.12 -29.62 5.03
CA LEU A 112 16.73 -30.45 6.08
C LEU A 112 16.21 -31.90 6.05
N SER A 113 14.91 -32.09 5.81
CA SER A 113 14.30 -33.43 5.74
C SER A 113 14.68 -34.19 4.47
N LYS A 114 14.96 -33.49 3.38
CA LYS A 114 15.31 -34.05 2.07
C LYS A 114 16.82 -34.18 1.83
N ASN A 115 17.65 -33.79 2.80
CA ASN A 115 19.10 -33.83 2.70
C ASN A 115 19.63 -33.03 1.49
N GLU A 116 19.05 -31.85 1.25
CA GLU A 116 19.49 -30.92 0.20
C GLU A 116 20.91 -30.39 0.46
N SER A 117 21.54 -29.77 -0.55
CA SER A 117 22.92 -29.28 -0.41
C SER A 117 23.06 -28.21 0.68
N ALA A 118 24.24 -28.15 1.30
CA ALA A 118 24.55 -27.14 2.31
C ALA A 118 24.32 -25.70 1.79
N GLU A 119 24.73 -25.41 0.55
CA GLU A 119 24.50 -24.11 -0.09
C GLU A 119 23.01 -23.75 -0.20
N HIS A 120 22.15 -24.74 -0.48
CA HIS A 120 20.71 -24.52 -0.55
C HIS A 120 20.12 -24.21 0.83
N ILE A 121 20.54 -24.97 1.85
CA ILE A 121 20.11 -24.76 3.24
C ILE A 121 20.56 -23.37 3.73
N GLU A 122 21.80 -22.97 3.46
CA GLU A 122 22.34 -21.65 3.80
C GLU A 122 21.56 -20.54 3.09
N SER A 123 21.23 -20.71 1.81
CA SER A 123 20.41 -19.74 1.07
C SER A 123 19.03 -19.57 1.69
N MET A 124 18.37 -20.67 2.09
CA MET A 124 17.05 -20.59 2.73
C MET A 124 17.14 -20.00 4.15
N GLN A 125 18.24 -20.27 4.87
CA GLN A 125 18.51 -19.67 6.18
C GLN A 125 18.66 -18.15 6.05
N TYR A 126 19.44 -17.70 5.07
CA TYR A 126 19.60 -16.29 4.78
C TYR A 126 18.25 -15.60 4.49
N LEU A 127 17.41 -16.18 3.63
CA LEU A 127 16.08 -15.63 3.33
C LEU A 127 15.18 -15.56 4.55
N TYR A 128 15.23 -16.56 5.43
CA TYR A 128 14.48 -16.55 6.68
C TYR A 128 14.94 -15.43 7.61
N GLU A 129 16.25 -15.31 7.81
CA GLU A 129 16.84 -14.30 8.71
C GLU A 129 16.59 -12.88 8.19
N ASP A 130 16.67 -12.68 6.86
CA ASP A 130 16.38 -11.40 6.23
C ASP A 130 14.91 -11.00 6.42
N ALA A 131 13.97 -11.90 6.10
CA ALA A 131 12.54 -11.66 6.28
C ALA A 131 12.18 -11.42 7.75
N ARG A 132 12.80 -12.16 8.68
CA ARG A 132 12.63 -11.96 10.13
C ARG A 132 13.07 -10.55 10.53
N ARG A 133 14.30 -10.16 10.19
CA ARG A 133 14.84 -8.82 10.48
C ARG A 133 13.96 -7.72 9.92
N ARG A 134 13.48 -7.87 8.68
CA ARG A 134 12.58 -6.89 8.05
C ARG A 134 11.25 -6.79 8.81
N SER A 135 10.68 -7.92 9.23
CA SER A 135 9.44 -7.92 10.01
C SER A 135 9.60 -7.22 11.38
N GLU A 136 10.74 -7.41 12.06
CA GLU A 136 11.04 -6.77 13.34
C GLU A 136 11.27 -5.25 13.22
N GLU A 137 11.91 -4.82 12.13
CA GLU A 137 12.07 -3.39 11.82
C GLU A 137 10.73 -2.72 11.58
N LEU A 138 9.89 -3.32 10.73
CA LEU A 138 8.57 -2.80 10.40
C LEU A 138 7.65 -2.81 11.62
N PHE A 139 7.70 -3.85 12.46
CA PHE A 139 6.96 -3.91 13.70
C PHE A 139 7.30 -2.73 14.63
N ARG A 140 8.59 -2.48 14.87
CA ARG A 140 9.05 -1.33 15.69
C ARG A 140 8.54 -0.01 15.13
N ARG A 141 8.65 0.19 13.82
CA ARG A 141 8.17 1.41 13.17
C ARG A 141 6.65 1.56 13.29
N MET A 142 5.86 0.48 13.15
CA MET A 142 4.42 0.53 13.41
C MET A 142 4.10 0.90 14.87
N THR A 143 4.86 0.40 15.85
CA THR A 143 4.73 0.77 17.26
C THR A 143 5.06 2.25 17.48
N GLU A 144 6.14 2.77 16.89
CA GLU A 144 6.51 4.21 16.95
C GLU A 144 5.44 5.11 16.34
N LEU A 145 4.69 4.61 15.34
CA LEU A 145 3.54 5.28 14.73
C LEU A 145 2.24 5.18 15.56
N GLY A 146 2.27 4.52 16.72
CA GLY A 146 1.12 4.30 17.60
C GLY A 146 0.05 3.40 16.96
N MET A 147 0.45 2.47 16.08
CA MET A 147 -0.47 1.51 15.48
C MET A 147 -0.78 0.39 16.48
N ASN A 148 -1.99 -0.19 16.39
CA ASN A 148 -2.33 -1.36 17.17
C ASN A 148 -1.51 -2.56 16.66
N THR A 149 -0.54 -2.98 17.46
CA THR A 149 0.42 -4.04 17.17
C THR A 149 0.34 -5.17 18.20
N GLN A 150 -0.70 -5.15 19.05
CA GLN A 150 -0.95 -6.21 20.03
C GLN A 150 -1.46 -7.46 19.30
N ASP A 151 -0.92 -8.62 19.65
CA ASP A 151 -1.49 -9.91 19.25
C ASP A 151 -2.77 -10.14 20.09
N GLU A 152 -3.84 -10.62 19.47
CA GLU A 152 -5.11 -10.95 20.14
C GLU A 152 -5.01 -12.10 21.15
N GLU A 153 -3.81 -12.64 21.43
CA GLU A 153 -3.59 -13.78 22.33
C GLU A 153 -3.51 -13.41 23.83
N ASP A 154 -3.61 -12.12 24.20
CA ASP A 154 -3.64 -11.66 25.61
C ASP A 154 -5.06 -11.25 26.08
N GLY A 155 -6.10 -12.02 25.72
CA GLY A 155 -7.50 -11.82 26.12
C GLY A 155 -8.23 -13.09 26.53
#